data_AF-A0A3P9DRI3-F1
#
_entry.id   AF-A0A3P9DRI3-F1
#
_cell.length_a   1.000
_cell.length_b   1.000
_cell.length_c   1.000
_cell.angle_alpha   90.00
_cell.angle_beta   90.00
_cell.angle_gamma   90.00
#
_symmetry.space_group_name_H-M   'P 1'
#
loop_
_entity.id
_entity.type
_entity.pdbx_description
1 polymer ?
#
loop_
_entity_poly.entity_id
_entity_poly.type
_entity_poly.pdbx_seq_one_letter_code
_entity_poly.pdbx_strand_id
1 'polypeptide(L)'
;MSELVEWQFKDHNGLMVAFDLNTNLTLEEAFKTKQKAKIKINNDAYTADPAREKAVSANGRNDVELHRKDQKGTSALPLPSCWEDMKGDLLKLFPVAPASNEYNDVEKELTKTGLNLNIISIERVQNPSLWQNYQIMKKQMEVKNKHTNNELLLFHGTTHTSIHLINKQGFNRSYAGKNAAMYGNGSYFAADPCYSAGNYATPDTSGHKRMYQARVLVGDYTQGQKGMITPPPKSGSASDLYDSVTDDATYPTMFVVFNDIQAYPEYLITFT
;
A
#
# COMPACT_ATOMS: atom_id res chain seq x y z
N MET A 1 -5.40 -15.64 -15.95
CA MET A 1 -4.03 -15.70 -15.42
C MET A 1 -3.43 -14.32 -15.58
N SER A 2 -3.22 -13.55 -14.49
CA SER A 2 -2.49 -12.29 -14.58
C SER A 2 -1.00 -12.60 -14.54
N GLU A 3 -0.31 -12.39 -15.65
CA GLU A 3 1.14 -12.58 -15.73
C GLU A 3 1.81 -11.51 -14.84
N LEU A 4 2.68 -11.93 -13.91
CA LEU A 4 3.47 -11.01 -13.10
C LEU A 4 4.59 -10.46 -13.99
N VAL A 5 4.67 -9.14 -14.11
CA VAL A 5 5.60 -8.46 -15.01
C VAL A 5 6.55 -7.62 -14.19
N GLU A 6 7.83 -7.78 -14.46
CA GLU A 6 8.88 -6.96 -13.89
C GLU A 6 9.52 -6.14 -15.00
N TRP A 7 9.33 -4.83 -14.94
CA TRP A 7 10.07 -3.88 -15.76
C TRP A 7 11.44 -3.63 -15.12
N GLN A 8 12.46 -3.62 -15.98
CA GLN A 8 13.84 -3.36 -15.60
C GLN A 8 14.44 -2.32 -16.55
N PHE A 9 15.51 -1.66 -16.15
CA PHE A 9 16.32 -0.81 -17.02
C PHE A 9 17.79 -1.20 -16.93
N LYS A 10 18.55 -0.89 -17.98
CA LYS A 10 19.99 -1.10 -18.00
C LYS A 10 20.70 0.11 -17.41
N ASP A 11 21.48 -0.09 -16.34
CA ASP A 11 22.27 0.97 -15.72
C ASP A 11 23.54 1.29 -16.52
N HIS A 12 24.31 2.27 -16.05
CA HIS A 12 25.57 2.70 -16.70
C HIS A 12 26.67 1.63 -16.67
N ASN A 13 26.57 0.63 -15.80
CA ASN A 13 27.48 -0.51 -15.74
C ASN A 13 26.99 -1.69 -16.60
N GLY A 14 25.84 -1.54 -17.26
CA GLY A 14 25.22 -2.57 -18.08
C GLY A 14 24.45 -3.61 -17.27
N LEU A 15 24.24 -3.42 -15.97
CA LEU A 15 23.44 -4.29 -15.13
C LEU A 15 21.95 -3.98 -15.30
N MET A 16 21.13 -5.02 -15.26
CA MET A 16 19.68 -4.88 -15.25
C MET A 16 19.21 -4.56 -13.83
N VAL A 17 18.60 -3.39 -13.67
CA VAL A 17 18.07 -2.90 -12.40
C VAL A 17 16.55 -2.88 -12.50
N ALA A 18 15.88 -3.57 -11.57
CA ALA A 18 14.43 -3.56 -11.50
C ALA A 18 13.91 -2.19 -11.06
N PHE A 19 12.78 -1.76 -11.63
CA PHE A 19 12.09 -0.57 -11.16
C PHE A 19 11.43 -0.80 -9.80
N ASP A 20 11.26 0.29 -9.04
CA ASP A 20 10.34 0.28 -7.91
C ASP A 20 8.92 -0.06 -8.39
N LEU A 21 8.09 -0.51 -7.46
CA LEU A 21 6.78 -1.01 -7.85
C LEU A 21 5.89 0.04 -8.52
N ASN A 22 5.87 1.27 -8.02
CA ASN A 22 4.97 2.29 -8.56
C ASN A 22 5.37 2.61 -10.00
N THR A 23 6.67 2.69 -10.26
CA THR A 23 7.21 2.82 -11.61
C THR A 23 6.90 1.59 -12.47
N ASN A 24 7.04 0.38 -11.93
CA ASN A 24 6.72 -0.88 -12.60
C ASN A 24 5.24 -0.95 -13.03
N LEU A 25 4.31 -0.62 -12.12
CA LEU A 25 2.86 -0.56 -12.39
C LEU A 25 2.54 0.51 -13.44
N THR A 26 3.15 1.69 -13.31
CA THR A 26 2.98 2.78 -14.28
C THR A 26 3.42 2.37 -15.68
N LEU A 27 4.56 1.67 -15.79
CA LEU A 27 5.07 1.14 -17.05
C LEU A 27 4.16 0.06 -17.64
N GLU A 28 3.63 -0.84 -16.80
CA GLU A 28 2.73 -1.89 -17.25
C GLU A 28 1.35 -1.36 -17.68
N GLU A 29 0.80 -0.37 -16.96
CA GLU A 29 -0.42 0.33 -17.38
C GLU A 29 -0.20 1.05 -18.72
N ALA A 30 0.92 1.76 -18.87
CA ALA A 30 1.27 2.46 -20.10
C ALA A 30 1.49 1.50 -21.28
N PHE A 31 2.11 0.35 -21.05
CA PHE A 31 2.25 -0.71 -22.05
C PHE A 31 0.89 -1.24 -22.51
N LYS A 32 -0.01 -1.59 -21.59
CA LYS A 32 -1.35 -2.11 -21.91
C LYS A 32 -2.23 -1.10 -22.63
N THR A 33 -2.18 0.16 -22.20
CA THR A 33 -2.97 1.26 -22.78
C THR A 33 -2.32 1.88 -24.02
N LYS A 34 -1.12 1.42 -24.40
CA LYS A 34 -0.31 1.95 -25.51
C LYS A 34 -0.04 3.46 -25.38
N GLN A 35 0.18 3.91 -24.15
CA GLN A 35 0.51 5.29 -23.81
C GLN A 35 1.96 5.42 -23.36
N LYS A 36 2.45 6.66 -23.27
CA LYS A 36 3.75 6.98 -22.67
C LYS A 36 3.58 7.26 -21.18
N ALA A 37 4.57 6.87 -20.39
CA ALA A 37 4.61 7.07 -18.94
C ALA A 37 5.69 8.09 -18.55
N LYS A 38 5.44 8.85 -17.49
CA LYS A 38 6.49 9.64 -16.82
C LYS A 38 7.06 8.82 -15.68
N ILE A 39 8.36 8.56 -15.72
CA ILE A 39 9.07 7.76 -14.70
C ILE A 39 10.29 8.53 -14.18
N LYS A 40 10.87 8.06 -13.07
CA LYS A 40 12.15 8.56 -12.56
C LYS A 40 13.20 7.46 -12.50
N ILE A 41 14.42 7.77 -12.93
CA ILE A 41 15.58 6.89 -12.81
C ILE A 41 16.69 7.71 -12.14
N ASN A 42 17.20 7.27 -11.00
CA ASN A 42 18.25 7.98 -10.24
C ASN A 42 17.91 9.47 -10.00
N ASN A 43 16.65 9.77 -9.65
CA ASN A 43 16.06 11.11 -9.49
C ASN A 43 15.89 11.97 -10.76
N ASP A 44 16.35 11.51 -11.92
CA ASP A 44 16.12 12.19 -13.20
C ASP A 44 14.78 11.77 -13.83
N ALA A 45 14.11 12.71 -14.49
CA ALA A 45 12.81 12.50 -15.10
C ALA A 45 12.93 11.98 -16.54
N TYR A 46 12.16 10.94 -16.85
CA TYR A 46 12.10 10.31 -18.17
C TYR A 46 10.68 10.19 -18.69
N THR A 47 10.54 10.21 -20.01
CA THR A 47 9.34 9.78 -20.72
C THR A 47 9.58 8.39 -21.28
N ALA A 48 8.95 7.40 -20.67
CA ALA A 48 8.97 6.01 -21.10
C ALA A 48 7.95 5.75 -22.21
N ASP A 49 8.38 5.01 -23.22
CA ASP A 49 7.56 4.41 -24.27
C ASP A 49 7.71 2.89 -24.15
N PRO A 50 6.90 2.23 -23.30
CA PRO A 50 7.05 0.80 -23.01
C PRO A 50 6.88 -0.08 -24.25
N ALA A 51 6.08 0.35 -25.22
CA ALA A 51 5.89 -0.37 -26.49
C ALA A 51 7.15 -0.35 -27.37
N ARG A 52 8.04 0.61 -27.17
CA ARG A 52 9.35 0.72 -27.83
C ARG A 52 10.49 0.28 -26.93
N GLU A 53 10.21 -0.22 -25.73
CA GLU A 53 11.22 -0.67 -24.79
C GLU A 53 12.28 0.41 -24.48
N LYS A 54 11.87 1.69 -24.44
CA LYS A 54 12.79 2.82 -24.25
C LYS A 54 12.22 3.91 -23.37
N ALA A 55 13.10 4.56 -22.62
CA ALA A 55 12.81 5.80 -21.89
C ALA A 55 13.78 6.90 -22.31
N VAL A 56 13.25 8.09 -22.62
CA VAL A 56 14.04 9.25 -23.02
C VAL A 56 14.01 10.29 -21.91
N SER A 57 15.19 10.74 -21.50
CA SER A 57 15.35 11.80 -20.49
C SER A 57 14.65 13.10 -20.93
N ALA A 58 14.17 13.90 -19.98
CA ALA A 58 13.45 15.14 -20.27
C ALA A 58 14.26 16.15 -21.11
N ASN A 59 15.61 16.06 -21.08
CA ASN A 59 16.51 16.88 -21.88
C ASN A 59 16.83 16.29 -23.28
N GLY A 60 16.31 15.09 -23.59
CA GLY A 60 16.49 14.41 -24.87
C GLY A 60 17.90 13.86 -25.14
N ARG A 61 18.83 13.96 -24.18
CA ARG A 61 20.25 13.61 -24.41
C ARG A 61 20.58 12.15 -24.12
N ASN A 62 19.83 11.53 -23.20
CA ASN A 62 20.05 10.16 -22.78
C ASN A 62 18.80 9.32 -23.06
N ASP A 63 18.97 8.17 -23.68
CA ASP A 63 17.99 7.10 -23.73
C ASP A 63 18.42 5.92 -22.86
N VAL A 64 17.43 5.26 -22.28
CA VAL A 64 17.61 4.07 -21.44
C VAL A 64 16.75 2.97 -22.01
N GLU A 65 17.32 1.78 -22.14
CA GLU A 65 16.62 0.58 -22.58
C GLU A 65 15.78 0.02 -21.42
N LEU A 66 14.51 -0.22 -21.70
CA LEU A 66 13.56 -0.83 -20.78
C LEU A 66 13.38 -2.29 -21.17
N HIS A 67 13.34 -3.18 -20.19
CA HIS A 67 13.11 -4.59 -20.45
C HIS A 67 11.87 -5.05 -19.70
N ARG A 68 10.90 -5.58 -20.43
CA ARG A 68 9.71 -6.20 -19.87
C ARG A 68 9.98 -7.69 -19.67
N LYS A 69 10.20 -8.10 -18.42
CA LYS A 69 10.39 -9.50 -18.10
C LYS A 69 9.06 -10.12 -17.70
N ASP A 70 8.51 -10.95 -18.58
CA ASP A 70 7.45 -11.87 -18.22
C ASP A 70 8.03 -12.89 -17.24
N GLN A 71 7.58 -12.87 -15.98
CA GLN A 71 7.93 -13.92 -15.05
C GLN A 71 7.12 -15.18 -15.39
N LYS A 72 7.53 -15.89 -16.45
CA LYS A 72 7.04 -17.23 -16.74
C LYS A 72 7.55 -18.16 -15.64
N GLY A 73 6.66 -18.60 -14.77
CA GLY A 73 6.93 -19.71 -13.84
C GLY A 73 7.43 -19.32 -12.45
N THR A 74 7.35 -18.06 -12.04
CA THR A 74 7.20 -17.76 -10.61
C THR A 74 5.70 -17.81 -10.37
N SER A 75 5.21 -18.76 -9.58
CA SER A 75 3.80 -18.79 -9.19
C SER A 75 3.41 -17.39 -8.75
N ALA A 76 2.58 -16.69 -9.54
CA ALA A 76 1.93 -15.47 -9.07
C ALA A 76 1.38 -15.84 -7.69
N LEU A 77 1.83 -15.13 -6.66
CA LEU A 77 1.53 -15.51 -5.28
C LEU A 77 0.03 -15.80 -5.21
N PRO A 78 -0.36 -16.98 -4.70
CA PRO A 78 -1.75 -17.39 -4.75
C PRO A 78 -2.58 -16.29 -4.11
N LEU A 79 -3.62 -15.85 -4.84
CA LEU A 79 -4.61 -14.95 -4.29
C LEU A 79 -5.32 -15.65 -3.13
N PRO A 80 -5.85 -14.92 -2.14
CA PRO A 80 -6.56 -15.53 -1.02
C PRO A 80 -7.69 -16.41 -1.53
N SER A 81 -7.82 -17.61 -0.99
CA SER A 81 -8.86 -18.56 -1.41
C SER A 81 -10.29 -18.08 -1.12
N CYS A 82 -10.44 -17.13 -0.20
CA CYS A 82 -11.72 -16.49 0.11
C CYS A 82 -12.15 -15.46 -0.94
N TRP A 83 -11.29 -15.07 -1.89
CA TRP A 83 -11.64 -14.06 -2.88
C TRP A 83 -12.63 -14.59 -3.92
N GLU A 84 -13.66 -13.81 -4.25
CA GLU A 84 -14.55 -14.15 -5.35
C GLU A 84 -13.90 -13.90 -6.71
N ASP A 85 -14.45 -14.54 -7.74
CA ASP A 85 -14.07 -14.33 -9.14
C ASP A 85 -14.35 -12.88 -9.56
N MET A 86 -13.27 -12.15 -9.85
CA MET A 86 -13.29 -10.77 -10.29
C MET A 86 -13.72 -10.58 -11.75
N LYS A 87 -13.98 -11.66 -12.51
CA LYS A 87 -14.43 -11.61 -13.92
C LYS A 87 -13.52 -10.79 -14.85
N GLY A 88 -12.23 -10.71 -14.52
CA GLY A 88 -11.23 -9.96 -15.28
C GLY A 88 -11.03 -8.52 -14.81
N ASP A 89 -11.78 -8.04 -13.81
CA ASP A 89 -11.57 -6.73 -13.21
C ASP A 89 -10.21 -6.68 -12.49
N LEU A 90 -9.54 -5.52 -12.54
CA LEU A 90 -8.25 -5.29 -11.86
C LEU A 90 -8.43 -4.90 -10.39
N LEU A 91 -9.61 -4.39 -10.04
CA LEU A 91 -10.01 -3.96 -8.71
C LEU A 91 -11.52 -4.14 -8.61
N LYS A 92 -11.98 -4.74 -7.51
CA LYS A 92 -13.41 -4.85 -7.21
C LYS A 92 -13.65 -4.90 -5.72
N LEU A 93 -14.77 -4.30 -5.30
CA LEU A 93 -15.27 -4.38 -3.94
C LEU A 93 -16.38 -5.43 -3.91
N PHE A 94 -16.29 -6.33 -2.95
CA PHE A 94 -17.28 -7.38 -2.75
C PHE A 94 -17.98 -7.17 -1.41
N PRO A 95 -19.31 -7.02 -1.39
CA PRO A 95 -20.06 -6.93 -0.14
C PRO A 95 -19.84 -8.17 0.70
N VAL A 96 -19.45 -7.98 1.96
CA VAL A 96 -19.35 -9.06 2.94
C VAL A 96 -20.75 -9.26 3.53
N ALA A 97 -21.26 -10.49 3.45
CA ALA A 97 -22.61 -10.80 3.90
C ALA A 97 -22.72 -10.58 5.43
N PRO A 98 -23.74 -9.83 5.92
CA PRO A 98 -23.98 -9.66 7.34
C PRO A 98 -24.07 -11.01 8.06
N ALA A 99 -23.53 -11.06 9.28
CA ALA A 99 -23.47 -12.26 10.14
C ALA A 99 -22.66 -13.46 9.59
N SER A 100 -21.98 -13.33 8.44
CA SER A 100 -20.97 -14.31 8.03
C SER A 100 -19.77 -14.30 8.98
N ASN A 101 -18.98 -15.38 8.99
CA ASN A 101 -17.77 -15.44 9.82
C ASN A 101 -16.82 -14.27 9.53
N GLU A 102 -16.62 -13.97 8.25
CA GLU A 102 -15.78 -12.84 7.82
C GLU A 102 -16.32 -11.49 8.32
N TYR A 103 -17.63 -11.27 8.22
CA TYR A 103 -18.25 -10.05 8.76
C TYR A 103 -18.01 -9.94 10.28
N ASN A 104 -18.26 -11.03 11.00
CA ASN A 104 -18.12 -11.06 12.46
C ASN A 104 -16.66 -10.85 12.90
N ASP A 105 -15.69 -11.34 12.13
CA ASP A 105 -14.26 -11.13 12.40
C ASP A 105 -13.89 -9.65 12.24
N VAL A 106 -14.36 -8.99 11.17
CA VAL A 106 -14.15 -7.54 10.95
C VAL A 106 -14.84 -6.73 12.06
N GLU A 107 -16.08 -7.06 12.39
CA GLU A 107 -16.87 -6.38 13.43
C GLU A 107 -16.26 -6.56 14.83
N LYS A 108 -15.72 -7.74 15.15
CA LYS A 108 -15.04 -8.00 16.42
C LYS A 108 -13.83 -7.10 16.59
N GLU A 109 -13.00 -6.98 15.57
CA GLU A 109 -11.83 -6.09 15.62
C GLU A 109 -12.23 -4.62 15.67
N LEU A 110 -13.36 -4.26 15.04
CA LEU A 110 -13.91 -2.92 15.08
C LEU A 110 -14.45 -2.54 16.46
N THR A 111 -15.08 -3.49 17.16
CA THR A 111 -15.75 -3.26 18.45
C THR A 111 -14.86 -3.53 19.66
N LYS A 112 -13.62 -4.01 19.47
CA LYS A 112 -12.72 -4.44 20.55
C LYS A 112 -12.43 -3.37 21.60
N THR A 113 -12.48 -2.08 21.23
CA THR A 113 -12.27 -0.94 22.13
C THR A 113 -13.57 -0.28 22.60
N GLY A 114 -14.72 -0.93 22.37
CA GLY A 114 -16.04 -0.43 22.75
C GLY A 114 -16.68 0.52 21.74
N LEU A 115 -16.10 0.64 20.54
CA LEU A 115 -16.69 1.40 19.45
C LEU A 115 -18.02 0.76 19.01
N ASN A 116 -19.10 1.53 19.08
CA ASN A 116 -20.42 1.12 18.61
C ASN A 116 -20.85 2.02 17.45
N LEU A 117 -21.06 1.43 16.28
CA LEU A 117 -21.39 2.13 15.04
C LEU A 117 -22.62 1.51 14.40
N ASN A 118 -23.39 2.33 13.71
CA ASN A 118 -24.39 1.82 12.77
C ASN A 118 -23.68 1.49 11.45
N ILE A 119 -23.26 0.23 11.29
CA ILE A 119 -22.58 -0.27 10.10
C ILE A 119 -23.59 -0.37 8.94
N ILE A 120 -23.32 0.36 7.86
CA ILE A 120 -24.12 0.32 6.63
C ILE A 120 -23.63 -0.80 5.72
N SER A 121 -22.31 -0.92 5.56
CA SER A 121 -21.70 -1.98 4.75
C SER A 121 -20.27 -2.27 5.18
N ILE A 122 -19.87 -3.52 4.96
CA ILE A 122 -18.48 -3.97 4.93
C ILE A 122 -18.23 -4.53 3.54
N GLU A 123 -17.21 -4.02 2.86
CA GLU A 123 -16.85 -4.45 1.52
C GLU A 123 -15.39 -4.91 1.52
N ARG A 124 -15.14 -6.16 1.11
CA ARG A 124 -13.79 -6.66 0.89
C ARG A 124 -13.22 -6.04 -0.38
N VAL A 125 -12.06 -5.42 -0.27
CA VAL A 125 -11.32 -4.92 -1.42
C VAL A 125 -10.52 -6.07 -2.00
N GLN A 126 -10.74 -6.37 -3.28
CA GLN A 126 -9.92 -7.30 -4.04
C GLN A 126 -9.13 -6.53 -5.08
N ASN A 127 -7.83 -6.36 -4.81
CA ASN A 127 -6.88 -5.77 -5.74
C ASN A 127 -5.66 -6.71 -5.83
N PRO A 128 -5.62 -7.61 -6.84
CA PRO A 128 -4.57 -8.61 -7.00
C PRO A 128 -3.17 -8.00 -7.01
N SER A 129 -2.99 -6.86 -7.68
CA SER A 129 -1.69 -6.19 -7.76
C SER A 129 -1.25 -5.69 -6.39
N LEU A 130 -2.09 -4.94 -5.66
CA LEU A 130 -1.71 -4.48 -4.31
C LEU A 130 -1.44 -5.65 -3.37
N TRP A 131 -2.27 -6.70 -3.42
CA TRP A 131 -2.10 -7.89 -2.58
C TRP A 131 -0.78 -8.61 -2.85
N GLN A 132 -0.45 -8.86 -4.11
CA GLN A 132 0.79 -9.57 -4.46
C GLN A 132 2.02 -8.79 -4.00
N ASN A 133 2.01 -7.47 -4.16
CA ASN A 133 3.12 -6.62 -3.74
C ASN A 133 3.26 -6.55 -2.22
N TYR A 134 2.14 -6.42 -1.52
CA TYR A 134 2.09 -6.54 -0.08
C TYR A 134 2.69 -7.87 0.40
N GLN A 135 2.32 -8.99 -0.22
CA GLN A 135 2.83 -10.31 0.14
C GLN A 135 4.33 -10.50 -0.20
N ILE A 136 4.83 -9.88 -1.28
CA ILE A 136 6.27 -9.85 -1.58
C ILE A 136 7.02 -9.10 -0.49
N MET A 137 6.55 -7.90 -0.12
CA MET A 137 7.17 -7.10 0.94
C MET A 137 7.12 -7.82 2.28
N LYS A 138 6.01 -8.50 2.61
CA LYS A 138 5.87 -9.32 3.81
C LYS A 138 6.98 -10.36 3.89
N LYS A 139 7.16 -11.17 2.84
CA LYS A 139 8.22 -12.19 2.79
C LYS A 139 9.63 -11.60 2.93
N GLN A 140 9.88 -10.47 2.27
CA GLN A 140 11.17 -9.77 2.39
C GLN A 140 11.41 -9.28 3.81
N MET A 141 10.40 -8.72 4.46
CA MET A 141 10.47 -8.24 5.84
C MET A 141 10.67 -9.39 6.84
N GLU A 142 10.02 -10.53 6.63
CA GLU A 142 10.21 -11.74 7.45
C GLU A 142 11.65 -12.25 7.40
N VAL A 143 12.26 -12.26 6.20
CA VAL A 143 13.68 -12.62 6.03
C VAL A 143 14.60 -11.59 6.69
N LYS A 144 14.33 -10.28 6.48
CA LYS A 144 15.12 -9.18 7.05
C LYS A 144 15.10 -9.24 8.59
N ASN A 145 13.92 -9.36 9.18
CA ASN A 145 13.72 -9.27 10.62
C ASN A 145 13.91 -10.61 11.34
N LYS A 146 14.00 -11.72 10.59
CA LYS A 146 14.19 -13.08 11.12
C LYS A 146 13.06 -13.54 12.05
N HIS A 147 11.86 -13.00 11.84
CA HIS A 147 10.62 -13.40 12.51
C HIS A 147 9.41 -13.12 11.62
N THR A 148 8.26 -13.72 11.97
CA THR A 148 7.00 -13.59 11.21
C THR A 148 6.02 -12.58 11.80
N ASN A 149 6.27 -12.09 13.01
CA ASN A 149 5.42 -11.10 13.68
C ASN A 149 5.66 -9.68 13.15
N ASN A 150 5.36 -9.45 11.87
CA ASN A 150 5.56 -8.16 11.20
C ASN A 150 4.25 -7.46 10.82
N GLU A 151 3.12 -8.16 10.88
CA GLU A 151 1.82 -7.69 10.38
C GLU A 151 0.87 -7.38 11.53
N LEU A 152 0.21 -6.23 11.46
CA LEU A 152 -0.93 -5.88 12.31
C LEU A 152 -2.15 -5.53 11.46
N LEU A 153 -3.33 -5.78 12.02
CA LEU A 153 -4.59 -5.28 11.51
C LEU A 153 -4.89 -3.94 12.17
N LEU A 154 -4.91 -2.86 11.38
CA LEU A 154 -5.04 -1.49 11.86
C LEU A 154 -6.12 -0.72 11.09
N PHE A 155 -6.50 0.44 11.61
CA PHE A 155 -7.60 1.25 11.06
C PHE A 155 -7.10 2.54 10.42
N HIS A 156 -7.74 2.95 9.33
CA HIS A 156 -7.47 4.21 8.64
C HIS A 156 -8.77 4.92 8.25
N GLY A 157 -9.16 5.93 9.03
CA GLY A 157 -10.28 6.81 8.70
C GLY A 157 -9.93 7.76 7.55
N THR A 158 -10.86 7.99 6.62
CA THR A 158 -10.59 8.84 5.45
C THR A 158 -11.84 9.58 4.95
N THR A 159 -11.64 10.37 3.89
CA THR A 159 -12.70 11.11 3.19
C THR A 159 -13.31 10.26 2.08
N HIS A 160 -14.59 10.47 1.78
CA HIS A 160 -15.25 9.80 0.64
C HIS A 160 -14.50 9.98 -0.68
N THR A 161 -13.91 11.17 -0.91
CA THR A 161 -13.16 11.49 -2.13
C THR A 161 -11.84 10.72 -2.26
N SER A 162 -11.31 10.14 -1.18
CA SER A 162 -10.06 9.38 -1.20
C SER A 162 -10.26 7.88 -1.46
N ILE A 163 -11.50 7.36 -1.35
CA ILE A 163 -11.80 5.92 -1.45
C ILE A 163 -11.39 5.32 -2.79
N HIS A 164 -11.79 5.95 -3.90
CA HIS A 164 -11.42 5.47 -5.24
C HIS A 164 -9.91 5.37 -5.42
N LEU A 165 -9.18 6.35 -4.87
CA LEU A 165 -7.74 6.40 -4.97
C LEU A 165 -7.06 5.31 -4.12
N ILE A 166 -7.48 5.14 -2.86
CA ILE A 166 -6.92 4.12 -1.96
C ILE A 166 -7.20 2.72 -2.50
N ASN A 167 -8.41 2.45 -3.00
CA ASN A 167 -8.74 1.14 -3.58
C ASN A 167 -7.84 0.83 -4.79
N LYS A 168 -7.55 1.83 -5.63
CA LYS A 168 -6.75 1.65 -6.85
C LYS A 168 -5.25 1.58 -6.57
N GLN A 169 -4.73 2.48 -5.74
CA GLN A 169 -3.30 2.74 -5.60
C GLN A 169 -2.74 2.38 -4.22
N GLY A 170 -3.57 1.98 -3.27
CA GLY A 170 -3.17 1.78 -1.88
C GLY A 170 -2.97 3.10 -1.13
N PHE A 171 -2.25 3.02 0.00
CA PHE A 171 -2.04 4.17 0.88
C PHE A 171 -0.80 4.96 0.44
N ASN A 172 -1.02 6.07 -0.26
CA ASN A 172 0.06 6.89 -0.79
C ASN A 172 0.46 8.01 0.21
N ARG A 173 1.70 7.97 0.69
CA ARG A 173 2.23 8.94 1.67
C ARG A 173 2.32 10.38 1.15
N SER A 174 2.25 10.60 -0.16
CA SER A 174 2.23 11.96 -0.74
C SER A 174 0.98 12.75 -0.34
N TYR A 175 -0.05 12.05 0.18
CA TYR A 175 -1.23 12.67 0.78
C TYR A 175 -1.10 12.83 2.31
N ALA A 176 0.02 12.41 2.91
CA ALA A 176 0.32 12.68 4.31
C ALA A 176 0.42 14.20 4.55
N GLY A 177 -0.05 14.65 5.71
CA GLY A 177 0.02 16.06 6.10
C GLY A 177 -1.27 16.87 5.98
N LYS A 178 -2.39 16.29 5.51
CA LYS A 178 -3.72 16.90 5.74
C LYS A 178 -4.07 16.97 7.23
N ASN A 179 -3.54 16.03 8.00
CA ASN A 179 -3.56 16.00 9.45
C ASN A 179 -2.12 16.17 9.94
N ALA A 180 -1.89 16.86 11.07
CA ALA A 180 -0.56 17.15 11.58
C ALA A 180 0.32 15.88 11.63
N ALA A 181 1.35 15.82 10.78
CA ALA A 181 2.26 14.68 10.64
C ALA A 181 3.28 14.64 11.79
N MET A 182 2.81 14.33 13.00
CA MET A 182 3.58 14.45 14.25
C MET A 182 4.71 13.43 14.39
N TYR A 183 4.59 12.26 13.77
CA TYR A 183 5.53 11.15 13.93
C TYR A 183 6.27 10.79 12.62
N GLY A 184 6.06 11.56 11.55
CA GLY A 184 6.68 11.38 10.25
C GLY A 184 5.73 11.61 9.08
N ASN A 185 6.29 11.83 7.89
CA ASN A 185 5.59 12.07 6.64
C ASN A 185 5.30 10.74 5.93
N GLY A 186 4.46 9.92 6.57
CA GLY A 186 4.03 8.61 6.08
C GLY A 186 2.52 8.43 6.17
N SER A 187 2.05 7.22 5.84
CA SER A 187 0.65 6.82 6.00
C SER A 187 0.41 6.36 7.45
N TYR A 188 -0.63 6.92 8.10
CA TYR A 188 -0.94 6.69 9.51
C TYR A 188 -2.04 5.64 9.67
N PHE A 189 -1.87 4.76 10.66
CA PHE A 189 -2.81 3.70 10.99
C PHE A 189 -2.99 3.59 12.50
N ALA A 190 -4.23 3.54 12.97
CA ALA A 190 -4.56 3.46 14.39
C ALA A 190 -4.81 2.02 14.83
N ALA A 191 -4.32 1.64 16.01
CA ALA A 191 -4.67 0.37 16.65
C ALA A 191 -6.11 0.40 17.20
N ASP A 192 -6.54 1.55 17.70
CA ASP A 192 -7.92 1.80 18.15
C ASP A 192 -8.77 2.37 17.02
N PRO A 193 -9.83 1.66 16.58
CA PRO A 193 -10.74 2.16 15.56
C PRO A 193 -11.46 3.46 15.97
N CYS A 194 -11.67 3.72 17.28
CA CYS A 194 -12.29 4.96 17.76
C CYS A 194 -11.53 6.19 17.26
N TYR A 195 -10.20 6.13 17.26
CA TYR A 195 -9.35 7.22 16.80
C TYR A 195 -9.56 7.51 15.30
N SER A 196 -9.61 6.46 14.48
CA SER A 196 -9.88 6.57 13.04
C SER A 196 -11.29 7.08 12.75
N ALA A 197 -12.29 6.53 13.44
CA ALA A 197 -13.68 6.88 13.26
C ALA A 197 -14.00 8.31 13.72
N GLY A 198 -13.45 8.75 14.86
CA GLY A 198 -13.73 10.05 15.44
C GLY A 198 -13.02 11.20 14.73
N ASN A 199 -11.74 11.02 14.39
CA ASN A 199 -10.88 12.14 14.00
C ASN A 199 -10.65 12.27 12.48
N TYR A 200 -10.80 11.18 11.71
CA TYR A 200 -10.38 11.17 10.29
C TYR A 200 -11.43 10.65 9.31
N ALA A 201 -12.32 9.75 9.75
CA ALA A 201 -13.47 9.35 8.94
C ALA A 201 -14.44 10.54 8.84
N THR A 202 -14.42 11.24 7.71
CA THR A 202 -15.27 12.42 7.52
C THR A 202 -16.60 12.03 6.87
N PRO A 203 -17.73 12.56 7.37
CA PRO A 203 -19.03 12.26 6.78
C PRO A 203 -19.15 12.88 5.38
N ASP A 204 -19.77 12.16 4.45
CA ASP A 204 -20.18 12.74 3.16
C ASP A 204 -21.49 13.55 3.29
N THR A 205 -22.05 13.97 2.16
CA THR A 205 -23.31 14.73 2.10
C THR A 205 -24.53 13.95 2.65
N SER A 206 -24.43 12.63 2.73
CA SER A 206 -25.46 11.74 3.30
C SER A 206 -25.18 11.40 4.77
N GLY A 207 -24.12 11.95 5.36
CA GLY A 207 -23.70 11.65 6.73
C GLY A 207 -22.88 10.36 6.86
N HIS A 208 -22.57 9.68 5.75
CA HIS A 208 -21.85 8.41 5.79
C HIS A 208 -20.34 8.63 5.96
N LYS A 209 -19.74 7.95 6.93
CA LYS A 209 -18.32 7.94 7.24
C LYS A 209 -17.70 6.66 6.70
N ARG A 210 -16.40 6.72 6.35
CA ARG A 210 -15.64 5.56 5.87
C ARG A 210 -14.32 5.43 6.58
N MET A 211 -13.95 4.19 6.88
CA MET A 211 -12.63 3.81 7.32
C MET A 211 -12.23 2.47 6.70
N TYR A 212 -10.94 2.26 6.58
CA TYR A 212 -10.39 0.95 6.24
C TYR A 212 -10.00 0.19 7.50
N GLN A 213 -10.24 -1.11 7.48
CA GLN A 213 -9.43 -2.07 8.21
C GLN A 213 -8.37 -2.61 7.24
N ALA A 214 -7.10 -2.43 7.57
CA ALA A 214 -5.97 -2.67 6.69
C ALA A 214 -4.96 -3.62 7.34
N ARG A 215 -4.35 -4.49 6.52
CA ARG A 215 -3.16 -5.23 6.92
C ARG A 215 -1.95 -4.32 6.75
N VAL A 216 -1.15 -4.15 7.80
CA VAL A 216 -0.02 -3.23 7.81
C VAL A 216 1.22 -3.97 8.30
N LEU A 217 2.28 -3.96 7.49
CA LEU A 217 3.58 -4.53 7.83
C LEU A 217 4.35 -3.56 8.73
N VAL A 218 4.06 -3.55 10.03
CA VAL A 218 4.73 -2.66 10.99
C VAL A 218 6.18 -3.05 11.26
N GLY A 219 6.51 -4.35 11.12
CA GLY A 219 7.86 -4.88 11.32
C GLY A 219 8.47 -4.50 12.67
N ASP A 220 9.78 -4.28 12.68
CA ASP A 220 10.47 -3.67 13.80
C ASP A 220 10.21 -2.16 13.77
N TYR A 221 9.70 -1.60 14.86
CA TYR A 221 9.34 -0.18 14.95
C TYR A 221 10.06 0.54 16.09
N THR A 222 10.06 1.87 16.00
CA THR A 222 10.57 2.77 17.05
C THR A 222 9.74 4.05 17.11
N GLN A 223 10.02 4.92 18.09
CA GLN A 223 9.27 6.17 18.21
C GLN A 223 9.57 7.13 17.04
N GLY A 224 8.51 7.64 16.43
CA GLY A 224 8.57 8.58 15.31
C GLY A 224 8.75 10.01 15.77
N GLN A 225 9.16 10.87 14.83
CA GLN A 225 9.31 12.31 15.05
C GLN A 225 8.88 13.09 13.81
N LYS A 226 8.42 14.32 14.05
CA LYS A 226 7.99 15.23 12.99
C LYS A 226 9.12 15.47 11.99
N GLY A 227 8.78 15.43 10.70
CA GLY A 227 9.72 15.70 9.60
C GLY A 227 10.48 14.47 9.08
N MET A 228 10.36 13.31 9.72
CA MET A 228 10.88 12.05 9.16
C MET A 228 10.24 11.76 7.80
N ILE A 229 11.04 11.36 6.81
CA ILE A 229 10.56 10.90 5.48
C ILE A 229 10.84 9.41 5.25
N THR A 230 11.54 8.79 6.19
CA THR A 230 11.88 7.36 6.25
C THR A 230 12.08 7.00 7.74
N PRO A 231 11.91 5.72 8.15
CA PRO A 231 12.23 5.31 9.50
C PRO A 231 13.72 5.53 9.83
N PRO A 232 14.08 5.72 11.11
CA PRO A 232 15.46 5.88 11.52
C PRO A 232 16.26 4.56 11.41
N PRO A 233 17.61 4.62 11.40
CA PRO A 233 18.46 3.44 11.45
C PRO A 233 18.40 2.71 12.80
N LYS A 234 18.55 1.39 12.76
CA LYS A 234 18.80 0.54 13.92
C LYS A 234 20.25 0.72 14.39
N SER A 235 20.50 0.47 15.66
CA SER A 235 21.85 0.61 16.24
C SER A 235 22.84 -0.30 15.52
N GLY A 236 23.91 0.27 14.94
CA GLY A 236 25.02 -0.47 14.34
C GLY A 236 25.14 -0.41 12.82
N SER A 237 24.13 0.10 12.08
CA SER A 237 24.29 0.39 10.65
C SER A 237 23.30 1.44 10.15
N ALA A 238 23.78 2.40 9.35
CA ALA A 238 22.92 3.40 8.72
C ALA A 238 22.00 2.83 7.63
N SER A 239 22.31 1.64 7.10
CA SER A 239 21.52 0.98 6.04
C SER A 239 20.44 0.05 6.58
N ASP A 240 20.53 -0.35 7.86
CA ASP A 240 19.51 -1.20 8.49
C ASP A 240 18.51 -0.31 9.21
N LEU A 241 17.42 0.06 8.51
CA LEU A 241 16.37 0.92 9.06
C LEU A 241 15.33 0.10 9.83
N TYR A 242 14.68 0.73 10.80
CA TYR A 242 13.38 0.27 11.28
C TYR A 242 12.37 0.19 10.10
N ASP A 243 11.32 -0.59 10.25
CA ASP A 243 10.32 -0.79 9.20
C ASP A 243 9.19 0.23 9.30
N SER A 244 8.84 0.65 10.51
CA SER A 244 7.84 1.70 10.75
C SER A 244 8.20 2.53 11.99
N VAL A 245 7.40 3.56 12.25
CA VAL A 245 7.49 4.33 13.49
C VAL A 245 6.14 4.43 14.19
N THR A 246 6.14 4.73 15.48
CA THR A 246 4.95 4.80 16.33
C THR A 246 4.94 6.06 17.20
N ASP A 247 3.81 6.35 17.86
CA ASP A 247 3.67 7.43 18.83
C ASP A 247 4.43 7.16 20.14
N ASP A 248 4.38 5.92 20.62
CA ASP A 248 5.07 5.44 21.82
C ASP A 248 5.60 4.02 21.59
N ALA A 249 6.92 3.83 21.69
CA ALA A 249 7.54 2.53 21.41
C ALA A 249 7.24 1.45 22.46
N THR A 250 6.76 1.83 23.65
CA THR A 250 6.39 0.93 24.74
C THR A 250 4.94 0.50 24.63
N TYR A 251 4.06 1.44 24.31
CA TYR A 251 2.61 1.23 24.22
C TYR A 251 2.05 1.88 22.95
N PRO A 252 2.33 1.31 21.77
CA PRO A 252 1.98 1.91 20.49
C PRO A 252 0.45 1.96 20.30
N THR A 253 -0.07 3.14 19.97
CA THR A 253 -1.50 3.32 19.63
C THR A 253 -1.71 3.63 18.16
N MET A 254 -0.64 4.03 17.46
CA MET A 254 -0.63 4.22 16.01
C MET A 254 0.71 3.87 15.38
N PHE A 255 0.69 3.58 14.09
CA PHE A 255 1.86 3.29 13.30
C PHE A 255 1.89 4.16 12.05
N VAL A 256 3.10 4.53 11.65
CA VAL A 256 3.38 5.31 10.44
C VAL A 256 4.33 4.51 9.56
N VAL A 257 3.88 4.22 8.35
CA VAL A 257 4.66 3.52 7.33
C VAL A 257 5.03 4.48 6.20
N PHE A 258 6.23 4.30 5.65
CA PHE A 258 6.82 5.23 4.67
C PHE A 258 6.93 4.62 3.27
N ASN A 259 6.48 3.38 3.10
CA ASN A 259 6.42 2.71 1.81
C ASN A 259 4.95 2.40 1.47
N ASP A 260 4.53 2.76 0.26
CA ASP A 260 3.14 2.71 -0.17
C ASP A 260 2.60 1.27 -0.31
N ILE A 261 3.51 0.27 -0.38
CA ILE A 261 3.16 -1.16 -0.50
C ILE A 261 3.17 -1.90 0.86
N GLN A 262 3.47 -1.19 1.95
CA GLN A 262 3.56 -1.73 3.31
C GLN A 262 2.20 -1.94 3.95
N ALA A 263 1.12 -1.51 3.29
CA ALA A 263 -0.24 -1.66 3.77
C ALA A 263 -1.20 -2.06 2.65
N TYR A 264 -2.08 -3.01 2.94
CA TYR A 264 -3.15 -3.46 2.05
C TYR A 264 -4.52 -3.05 2.63
N PRO A 265 -5.33 -2.25 1.91
CA PRO A 265 -6.68 -1.91 2.34
C PRO A 265 -7.56 -3.14 2.18
N GLU A 266 -7.81 -3.91 3.24
CA GLU A 266 -8.50 -5.20 3.12
C GLU A 266 -10.02 -5.06 3.12
N TYR A 267 -10.55 -4.25 4.04
CA TYR A 267 -11.98 -3.99 4.16
C TYR A 267 -12.27 -2.49 4.18
N LEU A 268 -13.24 -2.07 3.38
CA LEU A 268 -13.87 -0.76 3.48
C LEU A 268 -15.13 -0.87 4.33
N ILE A 269 -15.19 -0.11 5.42
CA ILE A 269 -16.34 -0.08 6.34
C ILE A 269 -17.04 1.27 6.17
N THR A 270 -18.32 1.24 5.81
CA THR A 270 -19.19 2.42 5.72
C THR A 270 -20.16 2.42 6.89
N PHE A 271 -20.26 3.54 7.61
CA PHE A 271 -21.06 3.66 8.82
C PHE A 271 -21.56 5.09 9.04
N THR A 272 -22.43 5.31 10.02
CA THR A 272 -22.81 6.63 10.55
C THR A 272 -22.39 6.77 12.00
#